data_AF-A0A2Z5R152-F1
#
_entry.id   AF-A0A2Z5R152-F1
#
_cell.length_a   1.000
_cell.length_b   1.000
_cell.length_c   1.000
_cell.angle_alpha   90.00
_cell.angle_beta   90.00
_cell.angle_gamma   90.00
#
_symmetry.space_group_name_H-M   'P 1'
#
loop_
_entity.id
_entity.type
_entity.pdbx_description
1 polymer ?
#
loop_
_entity_poly.entity_id
_entity_poly.type
_entity_poly.pdbx_seq_one_letter_code
_entity_poly.pdbx_strand_id
1 'polypeptide(L)'
;MPSPDDFEDENEKAAAARALEYMNLTAGTPMKDIPVDVVFLGSCTNSRIEDLRAAANIIRGRTMAPGVRMMVVPGSQKVRAQAEEEGLDKVFKDFGADWRFAGCSMCLGMNPDQLAPGSGAPPPQTAILRGGKAKADVPTLSHP
;
A
#
# COMPACT_ATOMS: atom_id res chain seq x y z
N MET A 1 -3.14 -12.42 -11.94
CA MET A 1 -4.40 -12.67 -11.21
C MET A 1 -4.98 -13.96 -11.75
N PRO A 2 -5.37 -14.92 -10.90
CA PRO A 2 -5.97 -16.16 -11.37
C PRO A 2 -7.28 -15.87 -12.11
N SER A 3 -7.55 -16.63 -13.16
CA SER A 3 -8.82 -16.67 -13.86
C SER A 3 -9.81 -17.54 -13.07
N PRO A 4 -11.12 -17.26 -13.10
CA PRO A 4 -12.12 -18.19 -12.60
C PRO A 4 -11.97 -19.59 -13.21
N ASP A 5 -11.57 -19.69 -14.49
CA ASP A 5 -11.33 -20.97 -15.17
C ASP A 5 -10.13 -21.77 -14.63
N ASP A 6 -9.29 -21.18 -13.77
CA ASP A 6 -8.17 -21.91 -13.13
C ASP A 6 -8.66 -22.83 -11.99
N PHE A 7 -9.93 -22.75 -11.58
CA PHE A 7 -10.51 -23.53 -10.48
C PHE A 7 -11.45 -24.60 -11.02
N GLU A 8 -11.48 -25.78 -10.39
CA GLU A 8 -12.38 -26.87 -10.77
C GLU A 8 -13.74 -26.78 -10.04
N ASP A 9 -13.74 -26.28 -8.80
CA ASP A 9 -14.96 -26.12 -7.98
C ASP A 9 -15.76 -24.87 -8.38
N GLU A 10 -17.05 -25.05 -8.65
CA GLU A 10 -17.94 -23.97 -9.10
C GLU A 10 -18.11 -22.84 -8.07
N ASN A 11 -18.00 -23.12 -6.76
CA ASN A 11 -18.05 -22.06 -5.76
C ASN A 11 -16.77 -21.23 -5.77
N GLU A 12 -15.61 -21.86 -5.96
CA GLU A 12 -14.32 -21.17 -6.12
C GLU A 12 -14.30 -20.29 -7.38
N LYS A 13 -14.82 -20.79 -8.51
CA LYS A 13 -14.99 -19.98 -9.74
C LYS A 13 -15.86 -18.75 -9.47
N ALA A 14 -17.01 -18.94 -8.83
CA ALA A 14 -17.93 -17.85 -8.51
C ALA A 14 -17.34 -16.86 -7.50
N ALA A 15 -16.48 -17.31 -6.58
CA ALA A 15 -15.74 -16.44 -5.67
C ALA A 15 -14.67 -15.62 -6.41
N ALA A 16 -13.90 -16.24 -7.30
CA ALA A 16 -12.89 -15.56 -8.12
C ALA A 16 -13.52 -14.50 -9.04
N ALA A 17 -14.63 -14.83 -9.71
CA ALA A 17 -15.35 -13.89 -10.58
C ALA A 17 -15.85 -12.66 -9.82
N ARG A 18 -16.48 -12.88 -8.64
CA ARG A 18 -16.94 -11.79 -7.77
C ARG A 18 -15.78 -10.93 -7.24
N ALA A 19 -14.65 -11.54 -6.91
CA ALA A 19 -13.47 -10.81 -6.46
C ALA A 19 -12.87 -9.93 -7.57
N LEU A 20 -12.80 -10.44 -8.80
CA LEU A 20 -12.34 -9.67 -9.97
C LEU A 20 -13.27 -8.50 -10.27
N GLU A 21 -14.59 -8.72 -10.24
CA GLU A 21 -15.59 -7.66 -10.41
C GLU A 21 -15.47 -6.61 -9.29
N TYR A 22 -15.43 -7.04 -8.03
CA TYR A 22 -15.34 -6.16 -6.88
C TYR A 22 -14.08 -5.30 -6.88
N MET A 23 -12.93 -5.88 -7.25
CA MET A 23 -11.65 -5.15 -7.33
C MET A 23 -11.44 -4.44 -8.67
N ASN A 24 -12.38 -4.56 -9.61
CA ASN A 24 -12.29 -4.03 -10.97
C ASN A 24 -11.01 -4.48 -11.70
N LEU A 25 -10.68 -5.77 -11.60
CA LEU A 25 -9.49 -6.38 -12.19
C LEU A 25 -9.85 -7.37 -13.30
N THR A 26 -9.02 -7.41 -14.33
CA THR A 26 -9.11 -8.45 -15.37
C THR A 26 -8.33 -9.70 -14.96
N ALA A 27 -8.89 -10.88 -15.24
CA ALA A 27 -8.19 -12.14 -15.10
C ALA A 27 -6.88 -12.15 -15.91
N GLY A 28 -5.84 -12.82 -15.40
CA GLY A 28 -4.54 -12.87 -16.06
C GLY A 28 -3.66 -11.62 -15.87
N THR A 29 -4.19 -10.49 -15.37
CA THR A 29 -3.39 -9.29 -15.12
C THR A 29 -2.21 -9.59 -14.18
N PRO A 30 -0.95 -9.35 -14.59
CA PRO A 30 0.19 -9.57 -13.72
C PRO A 30 0.10 -8.65 -12.49
N MET A 31 0.44 -9.17 -11.31
CA MET A 31 0.32 -8.42 -10.05
C MET A 31 1.08 -7.08 -10.06
N LYS A 32 2.19 -7.03 -10.79
CA LYS A 32 3.03 -5.83 -10.96
C LYS A 32 2.38 -4.73 -11.80
N ASP A 33 1.37 -5.07 -12.60
CA ASP A 33 0.70 -4.15 -13.53
C ASP A 33 -0.61 -3.61 -12.92
N ILE A 34 -0.92 -3.99 -11.67
CA ILE A 34 -2.07 -3.48 -10.92
C ILE A 34 -1.67 -2.14 -10.27
N PRO A 35 -2.40 -1.05 -10.54
CA PRO A 35 -2.13 0.23 -9.88
C PRO A 35 -2.38 0.12 -8.37
N VAL A 36 -1.56 0.83 -7.61
CA VAL A 36 -1.68 0.88 -6.14
C VAL A 36 -2.14 2.26 -5.75
N ASP A 37 -3.39 2.39 -5.30
CA ASP A 37 -3.96 3.68 -4.89
C ASP A 37 -3.64 4.04 -3.44
N VAL A 38 -3.57 3.04 -2.56
CA VAL A 38 -3.36 3.24 -1.12
C VAL A 38 -2.32 2.26 -0.59
N VAL A 39 -1.30 2.79 0.08
CA VAL A 39 -0.26 2.03 0.77
C VAL A 39 -0.42 2.21 2.28
N PHE A 40 -0.56 1.09 2.99
CA PHE A 40 -0.66 1.10 4.44
C PHE A 40 0.58 0.43 5.05
N LEU A 41 1.39 1.22 5.75
CA LEU A 41 2.57 0.75 6.46
C LEU A 41 2.29 0.71 7.96
N GLY A 42 1.84 -0.45 8.43
CA GLY A 42 1.78 -0.79 9.84
C GLY A 42 0.40 -0.94 10.44
N SER A 43 0.29 -1.63 11.57
CA SER A 43 -0.95 -1.89 12.31
C SER A 43 -0.68 -1.99 13.81
N CYS A 44 -1.73 -2.04 14.63
CA CYS A 44 -1.58 -2.35 16.06
C CYS A 44 -0.99 -3.74 16.35
N THR A 45 -0.87 -4.59 15.33
CA THR A 45 -0.28 -5.94 15.41
C THR A 45 1.10 -6.06 14.75
N ASN A 46 1.52 -5.09 13.94
CA ASN A 46 2.74 -5.14 13.13
C ASN A 46 3.33 -3.73 12.90
N SER A 47 4.66 -3.56 12.90
CA SER A 47 5.46 -2.30 12.78
C SER A 47 6.37 -2.11 13.96
N ARG A 48 7.41 -2.94 13.98
CA ARG A 48 8.57 -2.73 14.83
C ARG A 48 9.40 -1.61 14.24
N ILE A 49 10.32 -1.08 15.04
CA ILE A 49 11.20 -0.01 14.58
C ILE A 49 12.03 -0.42 13.35
N GLU A 50 12.43 -1.70 13.27
CA GLU A 50 13.15 -2.29 12.14
C GLU A 50 12.36 -2.23 10.81
N ASP A 51 11.04 -2.43 10.85
CA ASP A 51 10.17 -2.30 9.67
C ASP A 51 10.14 -0.86 9.16
N LEU A 52 10.02 0.11 10.07
CA LEU A 52 10.00 1.54 9.74
C LEU A 52 11.34 2.00 9.17
N ARG A 53 12.46 1.53 9.72
CA ARG A 53 13.80 1.81 9.18
C ARG A 53 13.98 1.26 7.78
N ALA A 54 13.56 0.00 7.55
CA ALA A 54 13.66 -0.64 6.25
C ALA A 54 12.84 0.13 5.19
N ALA A 55 11.59 0.48 5.52
CA ALA A 55 10.73 1.26 4.63
C ALA A 55 11.30 2.67 4.36
N ALA A 56 11.77 3.37 5.40
CA ALA A 56 12.39 4.69 5.26
C ALA A 56 13.62 4.66 4.33
N ASN A 57 14.45 3.61 4.41
CA ASN A 57 15.59 3.45 3.51
C ASN A 57 15.20 3.24 2.04
N ILE A 58 14.03 2.66 1.78
CA ILE A 58 13.53 2.44 0.41
C ILE A 58 13.02 3.75 -0.20
N ILE A 59 12.28 4.54 0.59
CA ILE A 59 11.59 5.75 0.08
C ILE A 59 12.45 7.02 0.15
N ARG A 60 13.55 7.02 0.92
CA ARG A 60 14.41 8.20 1.08
C ARG A 60 14.90 8.72 -0.27
N GLY A 61 14.68 10.01 -0.51
CA GLY A 61 15.07 10.68 -1.77
C GLY A 61 14.20 10.31 -2.98
N ARG A 62 13.08 9.63 -2.77
CA ARG A 62 12.07 9.34 -3.80
C ARG A 62 10.85 10.23 -3.60
N THR A 63 9.95 10.20 -4.58
CA THR A 63 8.69 10.92 -4.53
C THR A 63 7.54 9.93 -4.72
N MET A 64 6.44 10.14 -3.98
CA MET A 64 5.23 9.34 -4.14
C MET A 64 4.64 9.53 -5.53
N ALA A 65 4.16 8.43 -6.12
CA ALA A 65 3.52 8.49 -7.44
C ALA A 65 2.21 9.31 -7.37
N PRO A 66 1.84 10.03 -8.45
CA PRO A 66 0.61 10.81 -8.47
C PRO A 66 -0.62 9.95 -8.18
N GLY A 67 -1.54 10.46 -7.36
CA GLY A 67 -2.79 9.77 -7.00
C GLY A 67 -2.64 8.69 -5.91
N VAL A 68 -1.41 8.33 -5.53
CA VAL A 68 -1.18 7.37 -4.44
C VAL A 68 -1.29 8.07 -3.09
N ARG A 69 -1.89 7.40 -2.11
CA ARG A 69 -1.89 7.82 -0.70
C ARG A 69 -1.14 6.80 0.14
N MET A 70 -0.26 7.25 1.01
CA MET A 70 0.45 6.36 1.95
C MET A 70 0.18 6.78 3.38
N MET A 71 -0.17 5.82 4.24
CA MET A 71 -0.33 6.02 5.68
C MET A 71 0.67 5.16 6.43
N VAL A 72 1.26 5.72 7.49
CA VAL A 72 2.24 5.03 8.34
C VAL A 72 1.76 5.04 9.78
N VAL A 73 1.58 3.84 10.34
CA VAL A 73 1.04 3.63 11.69
C VAL A 73 2.04 2.82 12.51
N PRO A 74 2.77 3.45 13.45
CA PRO A 74 3.68 2.73 14.32
C PRO A 74 2.93 1.72 15.21
N GLY A 75 3.55 0.57 15.47
CA GLY A 75 2.88 -0.52 16.20
C GLY A 75 2.64 -0.24 17.68
N SER A 76 3.32 0.76 18.25
CA SER A 76 3.09 1.24 19.63
C SER A 76 3.59 2.67 19.81
N GLN A 77 3.14 3.35 20.87
CA GLN A 77 3.62 4.69 21.22
C GLN A 77 5.14 4.71 21.46
N LYS A 78 5.70 3.62 22.04
CA LYS A 78 7.14 3.45 22.23
C LYS A 78 7.89 3.42 20.89
N VAL A 79 7.39 2.65 19.91
CA VAL A 79 7.99 2.59 18.57
C VAL A 79 7.86 3.94 17.86
N ARG A 80 6.72 4.63 18.02
CA ARG A 80 6.53 5.97 17.44
C ARG A 80 7.57 6.95 17.98
N ALA A 81 7.69 7.06 19.30
CA ALA A 81 8.64 7.98 19.93
C ALA A 81 10.09 7.69 19.49
N GLN A 82 10.45 6.41 19.42
CA GLN A 82 11.75 5.99 18.91
C GLN A 82 11.95 6.37 17.42
N ALA A 83 10.94 6.15 16.58
CA ALA A 83 11.00 6.52 15.17
C ALA A 83 11.11 8.05 14.96
N GLU A 84 10.48 8.84 15.81
CA GLU A 84 10.56 10.31 15.81
C GLU A 84 11.93 10.80 16.29
N GLU A 85 12.51 10.16 17.32
CA GLU A 85 13.88 10.41 17.79
C GLU A 85 14.92 10.13 16.69
N GLU A 86 14.74 9.03 15.95
CA GLU A 86 15.58 8.67 14.80
C GLU A 86 15.29 9.50 13.54
N GLY A 87 14.27 10.37 13.56
CA GLY A 87 13.87 11.21 12.44
C GLY A 87 13.22 10.46 11.27
N LEU A 88 12.77 9.22 11.47
CA LEU A 88 12.08 8.44 10.46
C LEU A 88 10.74 9.08 10.07
N ASP A 89 10.05 9.71 11.02
CA ASP A 89 8.80 10.43 10.78
C ASP A 89 8.95 11.51 9.70
N LYS A 90 10.09 12.21 9.69
CA LYS A 90 10.42 13.23 8.68
C LYS A 90 10.59 12.59 7.31
N VAL A 91 11.31 11.48 7.20
CA VAL A 91 11.49 10.75 5.94
C VAL A 91 10.14 10.36 5.33
N PHE A 92 9.20 9.87 6.14
CA PHE A 92 7.87 9.52 5.68
C PHE A 92 7.05 10.75 5.27
N LYS A 93 7.06 11.82 6.07
CA LYS A 93 6.35 13.07 5.77
C LYS A 93 6.89 13.76 4.50
N ASP A 94 8.20 13.80 4.33
CA ASP A 94 8.87 14.37 3.15
C ASP A 94 8.56 13.57 1.88
N PHE A 95 8.35 12.26 2.01
CA PHE A 95 7.87 11.42 0.91
C PHE A 95 6.40 11.70 0.54
N GLY A 96 5.65 12.41 1.40
CA GLY A 96 4.23 12.70 1.26
C GLY A 96 3.31 11.71 1.99
N ALA A 97 3.86 10.87 2.88
CA ALA A 97 3.08 9.92 3.65
C ALA A 97 2.47 10.54 4.92
N ASP A 98 1.29 10.07 5.27
CA ASP A 98 0.56 10.43 6.46
C ASP A 98 1.13 9.71 7.70
N TRP A 99 1.83 10.45 8.56
CA TRP A 99 2.37 9.91 9.82
C TRP A 99 1.31 9.91 10.94
N ARG A 100 0.85 8.72 11.33
CA ARG A 100 -0.31 8.55 12.22
C ARG A 100 0.08 8.17 13.65
N PHE A 101 -0.87 8.34 14.58
CA PHE A 101 -0.69 7.91 15.97
C PHE A 101 -0.66 6.38 16.06
N ALA A 102 0.13 5.87 17.00
CA ALA A 102 0.13 4.45 17.29
C ALA A 102 -1.21 4.05 17.93
N GLY A 103 -1.87 3.04 17.36
CA GLY A 103 -3.17 2.58 17.82
C GLY A 103 -3.90 1.72 16.78
N CYS A 104 -5.15 1.36 17.09
CA CYS A 104 -6.05 0.69 16.15
C CYS A 104 -6.35 1.63 14.98
N SER A 105 -5.71 1.37 13.84
CA SER A 105 -5.92 2.12 12.60
C SER A 105 -6.79 1.30 11.63
N MET A 106 -6.46 1.25 10.35
CA MET A 106 -7.29 0.70 9.26
C MET A 106 -7.80 -0.75 9.47
N CYS A 107 -7.24 -1.50 10.42
CA CYS A 107 -7.63 -2.88 10.75
C CYS A 107 -9.08 -3.04 11.22
N LEU A 108 -9.73 -1.99 11.73
CA LEU A 108 -11.09 -2.08 12.29
C LEU A 108 -12.19 -1.54 11.36
N GLY A 109 -11.87 -0.86 10.25
CA GLY A 109 -12.87 -0.27 9.35
C GLY A 109 -13.80 0.77 10.00
N MET A 110 -13.54 1.17 11.26
CA MET A 110 -14.32 2.13 12.07
C MET A 110 -13.74 3.55 12.07
N ASN A 111 -12.67 3.79 11.31
CA ASN A 111 -12.03 5.10 11.16
C ASN A 111 -12.46 5.75 9.84
N PRO A 112 -12.38 7.09 9.71
CA PRO A 112 -12.67 7.82 8.47
C PRO A 112 -11.73 7.46 7.29
N ASP A 113 -10.73 6.61 7.51
CA ASP A 113 -9.78 6.10 6.52
C ASP A 113 -10.37 4.97 5.63
N GLN A 114 -11.70 4.91 5.46
CA GLN A 114 -12.31 3.88 4.60
C GLN A 114 -11.91 4.07 3.14
N LEU A 115 -11.57 2.95 2.49
CA LEU A 115 -11.44 2.88 1.04
C LEU A 115 -12.81 3.18 0.42
N ALA A 116 -12.86 4.06 -0.58
CA ALA A 116 -14.09 4.29 -1.32
C ALA A 116 -14.49 2.98 -2.05
N PRO A 117 -15.79 2.70 -2.22
CA PRO A 117 -16.23 1.58 -3.04
C PRO A 117 -15.58 1.65 -4.43
N GLY A 118 -14.94 0.57 -4.88
CA GLY A 118 -14.24 0.51 -6.18
C GLY A 118 -12.77 0.95 -6.18
N SER A 119 -12.16 1.24 -5.03
CA SER A 119 -10.76 1.72 -4.95
C SER A 119 -9.68 0.66 -5.26
N GLY A 120 -10.02 -0.53 -5.77
CA GLY A 120 -9.06 -1.57 -6.16
C GLY A 120 -8.12 -2.10 -5.06
N ALA A 121 -8.19 -1.52 -3.85
CA ALA A 121 -7.24 -1.80 -2.80
C ALA A 121 -7.69 -3.06 -2.04
N PRO A 122 -6.83 -4.08 -1.96
CA PRO A 122 -7.10 -5.23 -1.11
C PRO A 122 -7.24 -4.79 0.36
N PRO A 123 -7.84 -5.62 1.27
CA PRO A 123 -7.83 -5.36 2.72
C PRO A 123 -6.42 -4.98 3.18
N PRO A 124 -6.20 -4.22 4.27
CA PRO A 124 -4.87 -3.70 4.63
C PRO A 124 -3.85 -4.83 4.76
N GLN A 125 -3.18 -5.12 3.65
CA GLN A 125 -2.07 -6.05 3.56
C GLN A 125 -0.85 -5.17 3.73
N THR A 126 0.06 -5.59 4.60
CA THR A 126 1.40 -5.02 4.67
C THR A 126 2.00 -5.02 3.26
N ALA A 127 1.98 -3.88 2.58
CA ALA A 127 2.64 -3.76 1.29
C ALA A 127 4.15 -3.78 1.57
N ILE A 128 4.77 -4.95 1.40
CA ILE A 128 6.23 -5.02 1.39
C ILE A 128 6.67 -4.24 0.15
N LEU A 129 7.25 -3.06 0.37
CA LEU A 129 7.90 -2.25 -0.65
C LEU A 129 9.13 -3.01 -1.21
N ARG A 130 8.91 -4.09 -1.96
CA ARG A 130 9.97 -4.71 -2.76
C ARG A 130 10.20 -3.76 -3.92
N GLY A 131 11.45 -3.32 -4.08
CA GLY A 131 11.92 -2.36 -5.08
C GLY A 131 11.77 -2.82 -6.54
N GLY A 132 10.54 -3.10 -6.97
CA GLY A 132 10.15 -3.22 -8.35
C GLY A 132 10.07 -1.82 -8.95
N LYS A 133 10.81 -1.62 -10.04
CA LYS A 133 10.99 -0.34 -10.72
C LYS A 133 9.65 0.34 -10.97
N ALA A 134 9.43 1.51 -10.36
CA ALA A 134 8.56 2.51 -10.94
C ALA A 134 9.17 2.89 -12.30
N LYS A 135 8.79 2.19 -13.36
CA LYS A 135 8.98 2.70 -14.71
C LYS A 135 7.87 3.73 -14.94
N ALA A 136 8.16 4.98 -14.59
CA ALA A 136 7.56 6.09 -15.29
C ALA A 136 8.28 6.17 -16.64
N ASP A 137 7.64 5.69 -17.70
CA ASP A 137 8.02 6.04 -19.06
C ASP A 137 7.95 7.56 -19.16
N VAL A 138 9.11 8.20 -19.35
CA VAL A 138 9.22 9.63 -19.64
C VAL A 138 8.94 9.77 -21.13
N PRO A 139 7.80 10.36 -21.56
CA PRO A 139 7.66 10.72 -22.95
C PRO A 139 8.66 11.84 -23.21
N THR A 140 9.62 11.55 -24.08
CA THR A 140 10.53 12.53 -24.67
C THR A 140 9.70 13.55 -25.44
N LEU A 141 9.55 14.75 -24.88
CA LEU A 141 9.01 15.89 -25.63
C LEU A 141 10.15 16.52 -26.42
N SER A 142 10.16 16.21 -27.72
CA SER A 142 10.89 16.96 -28.74
C SER A 142 10.36 18.39 -28.82
N HIS A 143 11.27 19.36 -28.68
CA HIS A 143 11.05 20.77 -29.02
C HIS A 143 11.09 20.99 -30.54
N PRO A 144 10.34 21.95 -31.08
CA PRO A 144 10.87 22.92 -32.02
C PRO A 144 11.52 24.12 -31.29
#